data_AF-A0AAN9CGX9-F1
#
_entry.id   AF-A0AAN9CGX9-F1
#
_cell.length_a   1.000
_cell.length_b   1.000
_cell.length_c   1.000
_cell.angle_alpha   90.00
_cell.angle_beta   90.00
_cell.angle_gamma   90.00
#
_symmetry.space_group_name_H-M   'P 1'
#
loop_
_entity.id
_entity.type
_entity.pdbx_description
1 polymer ?
#
loop_
_entity_poly.entity_id
_entity_poly.type
_entity_poly.pdbx_seq_one_letter_code
_entity_poly.pdbx_strand_id
1 'polypeptide(L)'
;MDVGELLNYQPDRGAKRPRDEDGHEESRGKQKSSGRLLVRSDLDSEEQTGDGDKILERLMDQDGEDPEGEPVDESTVKKMILTFEKRSYKNQELRIKFPDNPEKFMEAELDLNDIIQEMHVIATIPELYHLLVELNAVHSLLGLLSHDNTDILTVT
;
A
#
# COMPACT_ATOMS: atom_id res chain seq x y z
N MET A 1 -29.29 -24.50 -4.67
CA MET A 1 -28.27 -24.49 -3.60
C MET A 1 -29.02 -24.58 -2.29
N ASP A 2 -28.84 -25.68 -1.58
CA ASP A 2 -29.61 -25.98 -0.38
C ASP A 2 -29.02 -25.22 0.82
N VAL A 3 -29.81 -24.33 1.41
CA VAL A 3 -29.36 -23.40 2.48
C VAL A 3 -28.92 -24.12 3.75
N GLY A 4 -29.29 -25.40 3.91
CA GLY A 4 -28.86 -26.24 5.03
C GLY A 4 -27.38 -26.63 5.01
N GLU A 5 -26.74 -26.68 3.83
CA GLU A 5 -25.32 -27.08 3.72
C GLU A 5 -24.36 -25.95 4.13
N LEU A 6 -24.78 -24.68 4.00
CA LEU A 6 -23.97 -23.51 4.34
C LEU A 6 -23.82 -23.29 5.86
N LEU A 7 -24.78 -23.74 6.66
CA LEU A 7 -24.75 -23.59 8.11
C LEU A 7 -23.84 -24.61 8.82
N ASN A 8 -23.52 -25.71 8.15
CA ASN A 8 -22.64 -26.76 8.66
C ASN A 8 -21.21 -26.69 8.09
N TYR A 9 -20.92 -25.69 7.27
CA TYR A 9 -19.62 -25.53 6.63
C TYR A 9 -18.58 -25.04 7.64
N GLN A 10 -17.62 -25.90 7.99
CA GLN A 10 -16.41 -25.51 8.70
C GLN A 10 -15.27 -25.29 7.69
N PRO A 11 -14.68 -24.09 7.59
CA PRO A 11 -13.55 -23.85 6.71
C PRO A 11 -12.31 -24.60 7.21
N ASP A 12 -11.61 -25.27 6.28
CA ASP A 12 -10.39 -26.03 6.56
C ASP A 12 -9.31 -25.13 7.20
N ARG A 13 -9.06 -25.34 8.50
CA ARG A 13 -7.96 -24.69 9.22
C ARG A 13 -6.66 -25.45 8.96
N GLY A 14 -5.92 -24.96 7.97
CA GLY A 14 -4.49 -25.20 7.83
C GLY A 14 -4.14 -26.10 6.65
N ALA A 15 -3.60 -25.47 5.60
CA ALA A 15 -2.90 -26.14 4.53
C ALA A 15 -1.67 -26.88 5.10
N LYS A 16 -1.83 -28.16 5.43
CA LYS A 16 -0.69 -29.07 5.59
C LYS A 16 -0.20 -29.42 4.18
N ARG A 17 1.04 -29.01 3.90
CA ARG A 17 1.83 -29.39 2.72
C ARG A 17 1.70 -30.91 2.50
N PRO A 18 1.37 -31.41 1.29
CA PRO A 18 1.31 -32.84 1.07
C PRO A 18 2.72 -33.43 1.16
N ARG A 19 2.86 -34.43 2.02
CA ARG A 19 4.00 -35.35 2.08
C ARG A 19 3.50 -36.64 1.44
N ASP A 20 3.91 -36.89 0.20
CA ASP A 20 3.58 -38.08 -0.58
C ASP A 20 4.34 -39.32 -0.05
N GLU A 21 3.62 -40.43 0.12
CA GLU A 21 4.05 -41.86 0.17
C GLU A 21 2.71 -42.66 0.04
N ASP A 22 2.46 -43.68 -0.80
CA ASP A 22 3.28 -44.63 -1.57
C ASP A 22 2.44 -45.35 -2.65
N GLY A 23 3.07 -45.91 -3.69
CA GLY A 23 2.43 -46.90 -4.59
C GLY A 23 3.14 -47.31 -5.91
N HIS A 24 4.23 -48.08 -5.80
CA HIS A 24 4.81 -49.04 -6.78
C HIS A 24 5.25 -48.61 -8.21
N GLU A 25 6.57 -48.67 -8.50
CA GLU A 25 7.18 -49.66 -9.41
C GLU A 25 8.74 -49.61 -9.41
N GLU A 26 9.32 -50.71 -9.84
CA GLU A 26 10.65 -51.28 -9.56
C GLU A 26 11.82 -50.68 -10.38
N SER A 27 12.98 -50.40 -9.74
CA SER A 27 14.33 -50.72 -10.30
C SER A 27 15.53 -50.26 -9.44
N ARG A 28 16.21 -51.26 -8.85
CA ARG A 28 17.67 -51.48 -8.69
C ARG A 28 18.66 -50.29 -8.52
N GLY A 29 19.34 -50.25 -7.37
CA GLY A 29 20.65 -49.58 -7.17
C GLY A 29 21.20 -49.78 -5.75
N LYS A 30 22.51 -50.01 -5.59
CA LYS A 30 23.17 -50.64 -4.42
C LYS A 30 23.81 -49.63 -3.43
N GLN A 31 23.94 -50.04 -2.16
CA GLN A 31 25.07 -49.84 -1.20
C GLN A 31 25.05 -48.75 -0.08
N LYS A 32 24.96 -49.28 1.17
CA LYS A 32 25.89 -49.15 2.35
C LYS A 32 25.81 -48.00 3.40
N SER A 33 25.37 -48.43 4.61
CA SER A 33 26.03 -48.38 5.94
C SER A 33 26.09 -47.13 6.83
N SER A 34 25.74 -47.37 8.12
CA SER A 34 26.09 -46.68 9.39
C SER A 34 25.33 -45.38 9.69
N GLY A 35 24.66 -45.15 10.84
CA GLY A 35 24.60 -45.81 12.15
C GLY A 35 24.79 -44.77 13.27
N ARG A 36 23.90 -44.78 14.30
CA ARG A 36 23.99 -44.12 15.64
C ARG A 36 23.83 -42.59 15.68
N LEU A 37 23.29 -41.93 16.72
CA LEU A 37 22.52 -42.25 17.94
C LEU A 37 21.95 -40.89 18.44
N LEU A 38 20.87 -40.92 19.20
CA LEU A 38 20.27 -39.77 19.89
C LEU A 38 21.15 -39.33 21.08
N VAL A 39 21.41 -38.02 21.24
CA VAL A 39 21.51 -37.33 22.55
C VAL A 39 21.18 -35.84 22.31
N ARG A 40 19.99 -35.38 22.71
CA ARG A 40 19.72 -33.94 22.91
C ARG A 40 20.07 -33.65 24.37
N SER A 41 21.16 -32.92 24.58
CA SER A 41 21.54 -32.36 25.87
C SER A 41 20.73 -31.10 26.13
N ASP A 42 20.16 -31.05 27.33
CA ASP A 42 19.55 -29.90 27.99
C ASP A 42 20.41 -28.64 27.85
N LEU A 43 19.75 -27.52 27.50
CA LEU A 43 20.33 -26.18 27.56
C LEU A 43 19.65 -25.45 28.71
N ASP A 44 20.40 -25.38 29.81
CA ASP A 44 20.14 -24.55 30.97
C ASP A 44 20.38 -23.07 30.62
N SER A 45 19.71 -22.25 31.40
CA SER A 45 19.55 -20.80 31.35
C SER A 45 20.89 -20.06 31.45
N GLU A 46 21.05 -18.93 30.75
CA GLU A 46 21.84 -17.78 31.22
C GLU A 46 21.30 -16.51 30.53
N GLU A 47 21.19 -15.46 31.33
CA GLU A 47 20.56 -14.17 31.07
C GLU A 47 21.30 -13.34 30.00
N GLN A 48 20.53 -12.63 29.15
CA GLN A 48 21.09 -11.54 28.33
C GLN A 48 20.10 -10.36 28.24
N THR A 49 19.71 -9.83 29.40
CA THR A 49 18.92 -8.60 29.61
C THR A 49 19.81 -7.35 29.57
N GLY A 50 20.68 -7.22 28.57
CA GLY A 50 21.56 -6.05 28.45
C GLY A 50 21.73 -5.50 27.03
N ASP A 51 21.20 -6.21 26.03
CA ASP A 51 21.29 -5.81 24.63
C ASP A 51 19.97 -5.19 24.12
N GLY A 52 18.83 -5.65 24.66
CA GLY A 52 17.51 -5.10 24.34
C GLY A 52 17.38 -3.61 24.69
N ASP A 53 17.89 -3.20 25.85
CA ASP A 53 17.85 -1.80 26.29
C ASP A 53 18.70 -0.89 25.39
N LYS A 54 19.85 -1.37 24.92
CA LYS A 54 20.73 -0.62 24.00
C LYS A 54 20.16 -0.53 22.59
N ILE A 55 19.42 -1.56 22.17
CA ILE A 55 18.70 -1.55 20.88
C ILE A 55 17.52 -0.59 20.96
N LEU A 56 16.77 -0.59 22.07
CA LEU A 56 15.68 0.35 22.32
C LEU A 56 16.17 1.81 22.38
N GLU A 57 17.29 2.07 23.05
CA GLU A 57 17.91 3.40 23.14
C GLU A 57 18.33 3.93 21.75
N ARG A 58 18.93 3.07 20.90
CA ARG A 58 19.29 3.43 19.52
C ARG A 58 18.11 3.65 18.58
N LEU A 59 16.95 3.06 18.86
CA LEU A 59 15.71 3.31 18.11
C LEU A 59 15.06 4.64 18.56
N MET A 60 15.08 4.92 19.87
CA MET A 60 14.52 6.17 20.42
C MET A 60 15.32 7.41 20.03
N ASP A 61 16.64 7.29 19.88
CA ASP A 61 17.50 8.39 19.40
C ASP A 61 17.33 8.69 17.90
N GLN A 62 16.66 7.80 17.14
CA GLN A 62 16.45 7.93 15.69
C GLN A 62 15.16 8.69 15.33
N ASP A 63 14.25 8.89 16.29
CA ASP A 63 12.99 9.62 16.11
C ASP A 63 13.17 11.16 16.25
N GLY A 64 14.39 11.64 16.49
CA GLY A 64 14.71 13.06 16.70
C GLY A 64 15.17 13.84 15.45
N GLU A 65 15.51 13.14 14.36
CA GLU A 65 15.74 13.76 13.05
C GLU A 65 14.48 13.57 12.23
N ASP A 66 13.46 14.38 12.53
CA ASP A 66 12.52 14.82 11.52
C ASP A 66 13.42 15.41 10.41
N PRO A 67 13.55 14.79 9.23
CA PRO A 67 14.22 15.48 8.14
C PRO A 67 13.39 16.73 7.94
N GLU A 68 13.88 17.90 8.36
CA GLU A 68 13.26 19.19 8.05
C GLU A 68 13.05 19.17 6.53
N GLY A 69 11.84 18.77 6.13
CA GLY A 69 11.48 18.60 4.75
C GLY A 69 11.74 19.95 4.12
N GLU A 70 12.58 19.95 3.08
CA GLU A 70 12.92 21.16 2.34
C GLU A 70 11.63 21.96 2.14
N PRO A 71 11.55 23.21 2.62
CA PRO A 71 10.28 23.90 2.73
C PRO A 71 9.64 23.94 1.35
N VAL A 72 8.40 23.46 1.25
CA VAL A 72 7.69 23.47 -0.02
C VAL A 72 7.51 24.93 -0.45
N ASP A 73 8.27 25.32 -1.46
CA ASP A 73 8.25 26.67 -1.97
C ASP A 73 6.91 27.02 -2.63
N GLU A 74 6.54 28.29 -2.54
CA GLU A 74 5.34 28.87 -3.17
C GLU A 74 5.27 28.52 -4.68
N SER A 75 6.42 28.50 -5.36
CA SER A 75 6.50 28.17 -6.79
C SER A 75 6.16 26.71 -7.10
N THR A 76 6.48 25.79 -6.18
CA THR A 76 6.18 24.36 -6.30
C THR A 76 4.70 24.13 -6.10
N VAL A 77 4.10 24.76 -5.08
CA VAL A 77 2.64 24.72 -4.85
C VAL A 77 1.88 25.26 -6.06
N LYS A 78 2.30 26.40 -6.62
CA LYS A 78 1.69 26.94 -7.86
C LYS A 78 1.76 25.96 -9.02
N LYS A 79 2.89 25.27 -9.22
CA LYS A 79 3.03 24.25 -10.28
C LYS A 79 2.12 23.06 -10.04
N MET A 80 2.00 22.59 -8.80
CA MET A 80 1.11 21.48 -8.44
C MET A 80 -0.35 21.83 -8.74
N ILE A 81 -0.80 23.00 -8.30
CA ILE A 81 -2.17 23.48 -8.55
C ILE A 81 -2.45 23.61 -10.05
N LEU A 82 -1.54 24.21 -10.83
CA LEU A 82 -1.71 24.33 -12.27
C LEU A 82 -1.71 22.96 -12.98
N THR A 83 -0.95 22.00 -12.47
CA THR A 83 -0.92 20.63 -12.99
C THR A 83 -2.22 19.90 -12.68
N PHE A 84 -2.76 20.09 -11.47
CA PHE A 84 -4.07 19.58 -11.07
C PHE A 84 -5.18 20.08 -11.99
N GLU A 85 -5.26 21.40 -12.22
CA GLU A 85 -6.25 22.00 -13.13
C GLU A 85 -6.15 21.41 -14.55
N LYS A 86 -4.92 21.27 -15.06
CA LYS A 86 -4.69 20.68 -16.39
C LYS A 86 -5.14 19.22 -16.48
N ARG A 87 -4.86 18.42 -15.43
CA ARG A 87 -5.25 16.99 -15.37
C ARG A 87 -6.75 16.84 -15.20
N SER A 88 -7.38 17.64 -14.34
CA SER A 88 -8.82 17.71 -14.15
C SER A 88 -9.55 18.04 -15.46
N TYR A 89 -9.09 19.09 -16.16
CA TYR A 89 -9.66 19.47 -17.45
C TYR A 89 -9.51 18.38 -18.51
N LYS A 90 -8.32 17.77 -18.64
CA LYS A 90 -8.07 16.68 -19.59
C LYS A 90 -8.95 15.46 -19.28
N ASN A 91 -9.12 15.11 -18.00
CA ASN A 91 -9.98 14.03 -17.58
C ASN A 91 -11.43 14.31 -17.99
N GLN A 92 -11.96 15.48 -17.63
CA GLN A 92 -13.32 15.89 -17.99
C GLN A 92 -13.54 15.89 -19.51
N GLU A 93 -12.58 16.41 -20.28
CA GLU A 93 -12.63 16.41 -21.74
C GLU A 93 -12.73 14.99 -22.31
N LEU A 94 -11.92 14.05 -21.81
CA LEU A 94 -11.94 12.66 -22.28
C LEU A 94 -13.22 11.94 -21.89
N ARG A 95 -13.78 12.20 -20.70
CA ARG A 95 -15.08 11.67 -20.28
C ARG A 95 -16.22 12.16 -21.16
N ILE A 96 -16.19 13.43 -21.57
CA ILE A 96 -17.17 13.99 -22.52
C ILE A 96 -16.99 13.39 -23.92
N LYS A 97 -15.74 13.18 -24.37
CA LYS A 97 -15.45 12.61 -25.70
C LYS A 97 -15.76 11.13 -25.80
N PHE A 98 -15.59 10.38 -24.72
CA PHE A 98 -15.65 8.91 -24.71
C PHE A 98 -16.47 8.37 -23.53
N PRO A 99 -17.76 8.75 -23.39
CA PRO A 99 -18.57 8.41 -22.22
C PRO A 99 -18.72 6.89 -22.00
N ASP A 100 -18.79 6.11 -23.08
CA ASP A 100 -19.00 4.66 -23.04
C ASP A 100 -17.69 3.84 -23.08
N ASN A 101 -16.53 4.51 -23.09
CA ASN A 101 -15.23 3.85 -23.26
C ASN A 101 -14.27 4.24 -22.11
N PRO A 102 -14.43 3.65 -20.91
CA PRO A 102 -13.63 4.00 -19.73
C PRO A 102 -12.13 3.82 -19.93
N GLU A 103 -11.72 2.83 -20.73
CA GLU A 103 -10.31 2.58 -21.06
C GLU A 103 -9.60 3.80 -21.65
N LYS A 104 -10.33 4.72 -22.31
CA LYS A 104 -9.74 5.91 -22.96
C LYS A 104 -9.45 7.06 -22.01
N PHE A 105 -10.09 7.11 -20.84
CA PHE A 105 -9.86 8.15 -19.84
C PHE A 105 -9.29 7.63 -18.52
N MET A 106 -9.13 6.31 -18.38
CA MET A 106 -8.56 5.66 -17.20
C MET A 106 -7.17 6.20 -16.84
N GLU A 107 -6.26 6.35 -17.81
CA GLU A 107 -4.93 6.94 -17.55
C GLU A 107 -5.03 8.38 -17.02
N ALA A 108 -5.96 9.17 -17.57
CA ALA A 108 -6.19 10.53 -17.10
C ALA A 108 -6.87 10.59 -15.72
N GLU A 109 -7.66 9.58 -15.33
CA GLU A 109 -8.18 9.44 -13.96
C GLU A 109 -7.08 9.10 -12.97
N LEU A 110 -6.18 8.18 -13.32
CA LEU A 110 -5.03 7.85 -12.48
C LEU A 110 -4.11 9.05 -12.29
N ASP A 111 -3.77 9.74 -13.38
CA ASP A 111 -3.00 10.98 -13.33
C ASP A 111 -3.66 12.03 -12.40
N LEU A 112 -4.99 12.18 -12.50
CA LEU A 112 -5.75 13.11 -11.66
C LEU A 112 -5.70 12.70 -10.19
N ASN A 113 -5.89 11.42 -9.89
CA ASN A 113 -5.77 10.92 -8.52
C ASN A 113 -4.37 11.17 -7.94
N ASP A 114 -3.31 10.90 -8.70
CA ASP A 114 -1.94 11.04 -8.23
C ASP A 114 -1.60 12.48 -7.85
N ILE A 115 -2.06 13.48 -8.63
CA ILE A 115 -1.82 14.89 -8.30
C ILE A 115 -2.64 15.34 -7.08
N ILE A 116 -3.84 14.80 -6.86
CA ILE A 116 -4.65 15.10 -5.67
C ILE A 116 -3.91 14.58 -4.43
N GLN A 117 -3.34 13.37 -4.51
CA GLN A 117 -2.51 12.84 -3.42
C GLN A 117 -1.27 13.69 -3.18
N GLU A 118 -0.56 14.12 -4.23
CA GLU A 118 0.59 15.01 -4.11
C GLU A 118 0.21 16.35 -3.45
N MET A 119 -0.97 16.89 -3.76
CA MET A 119 -1.49 18.13 -3.17
C MET A 119 -1.72 18.08 -1.66
N HIS A 120 -1.76 16.91 -1.03
CA HIS A 120 -1.91 16.79 0.42
C HIS A 120 -0.76 17.45 1.19
N VAL A 121 0.43 17.58 0.58
CA VAL A 121 1.56 18.30 1.22
C VAL A 121 1.22 19.77 1.51
N ILE A 122 0.31 20.39 0.75
CA ILE A 122 -0.10 21.78 0.98
C ILE A 122 -0.81 21.90 2.33
N ALA A 123 -1.47 20.83 2.80
CA ALA A 123 -2.18 20.83 4.08
C ALA A 123 -1.25 20.99 5.30
N THR A 124 0.06 20.75 5.14
CA THR A 124 1.05 20.96 6.20
C THR A 124 1.49 22.41 6.31
N ILE A 125 1.16 23.28 5.33
CA ILE A 125 1.58 24.68 5.27
C ILE A 125 0.36 25.61 5.02
N PRO A 126 -0.39 25.96 6.09
CA PRO A 126 -1.61 26.77 5.97
C PRO A 126 -1.41 28.17 5.35
N GLU A 127 -0.21 28.74 5.48
CA GLU A 127 0.15 30.05 4.92
C GLU A 127 -0.01 30.09 3.39
N LEU A 128 0.10 28.95 2.71
CA LEU A 128 0.01 28.85 1.24
C LEU A 128 -1.41 28.64 0.72
N TYR A 129 -2.43 28.57 1.59
CA TYR A 129 -3.82 28.36 1.16
C TYR A 129 -4.40 29.49 0.32
N HIS A 130 -3.87 30.72 0.45
CA HIS A 130 -4.26 31.82 -0.41
C HIS A 130 -4.08 31.49 -1.91
N LEU A 131 -3.06 30.69 -2.24
CA LEU A 131 -2.79 30.24 -3.62
C LEU A 131 -3.89 29.34 -4.17
N LEU A 132 -4.48 28.48 -3.34
CA LEU A 132 -5.59 27.60 -3.75
C LEU A 132 -6.82 28.41 -4.13
N VAL A 133 -7.05 29.53 -3.44
CA VAL A 133 -8.16 30.45 -3.71
C VAL A 133 -7.87 31.28 -4.95
N GLU A 134 -6.68 31.88 -5.06
CA GLU A 134 -6.28 32.72 -6.20
C GLU A 134 -6.28 31.96 -7.53
N LEU A 135 -5.85 30.69 -7.52
CA LEU A 135 -5.82 29.83 -8.69
C LEU A 135 -7.12 29.04 -8.90
N ASN A 136 -8.17 29.33 -8.12
CA ASN A 136 -9.50 28.70 -8.22
C ASN A 136 -9.53 27.17 -8.03
N ALA A 137 -8.49 26.58 -7.43
CA ALA A 137 -8.38 25.15 -7.19
C ALA A 137 -9.50 24.63 -6.28
N VAL A 138 -9.95 25.46 -5.33
CA VAL A 138 -11.05 25.13 -4.40
C VAL A 138 -12.33 24.79 -5.16
N HIS A 139 -12.65 25.53 -6.24
CA HIS A 139 -13.86 25.26 -7.01
C HIS A 139 -13.78 23.92 -7.73
N SER A 140 -12.64 23.62 -8.34
CA SER A 140 -12.39 22.36 -9.02
C SER A 140 -12.42 21.18 -8.06
N LEU A 141 -11.82 21.30 -6.87
CA LEU A 141 -11.89 20.28 -5.81
C LEU A 141 -13.34 20.03 -5.36
N LEU A 142 -14.13 21.09 -5.15
CA LEU A 142 -15.55 20.93 -4.82
C LEU A 142 -16.32 20.20 -5.93
N GLY A 143 -15.97 20.44 -7.19
CA GLY A 143 -16.57 19.73 -8.33
C GLY A 143 -16.27 18.22 -8.31
N LEU A 144 -15.09 17.82 -7.84
CA LEU A 144 -14.68 16.41 -7.75
C LEU A 144 -15.42 15.65 -6.63
N LEU A 145 -16.03 16.34 -5.65
CA LEU A 145 -16.87 15.70 -4.63
C LEU A 145 -18.15 15.08 -5.18
N SER A 146 -18.52 15.36 -6.42
CA SER A 146 -19.65 14.73 -7.12
C SER A 146 -19.19 13.86 -8.29
N HIS A 147 -17.92 13.46 -8.30
CA HIS A 147 -17.34 12.68 -9.40
C HIS A 147 -17.92 11.26 -9.45
N ASP A 148 -18.27 10.77 -10.65
CA ASP A 148 -18.89 9.45 -10.81
C ASP A 148 -17.97 8.28 -10.39
N ASN A 149 -16.64 8.48 -10.46
CA ASN A 149 -15.69 7.52 -9.93
C ASN A 149 -15.47 7.81 -8.44
N THR A 150 -15.96 6.89 -7.60
CA THR A 150 -15.86 6.94 -6.14
C THR A 150 -14.42 7.02 -5.64
N ASP A 151 -13.46 6.42 -6.34
CA ASP A 151 -12.06 6.43 -5.90
C ASP A 151 -11.51 7.86 -5.85
N ILE A 152 -11.83 8.68 -6.86
CA ILE A 152 -11.48 10.10 -6.90
C ILE A 152 -12.20 10.88 -5.78
N LEU A 153 -13.46 10.55 -5.51
CA LEU A 153 -14.24 11.17 -4.45
C LEU A 153 -13.67 10.89 -3.06
N THR A 154 -13.13 9.68 -2.82
CA THR A 154 -12.58 9.31 -1.51
C THR A 154 -11.21 9.92 -1.21
N VAL A 155 -10.47 10.29 -2.27
CA VAL A 155 -9.13 10.88 -2.15
C VAL A 155 -9.16 12.40 -2.12
N THR A 156 -10.24 13.01 -2.63
CA THR A 156 -10.47 14.46 -2.59
C THR A 156 -10.94 14.90 -1.21
#